data_AF-A0A8I1GF85-F1
#
_entry.id   AF-A0A8I1GF85-F1
#
_cell.length_a   1.000
_cell.length_b   1.000
_cell.length_c   1.000
_cell.angle_alpha   90.00
_cell.angle_beta   90.00
_cell.angle_gamma   90.00
#
_symmetry.space_group_name_H-M   'P 1'
#
loop_
_entity.id
_entity.type
_entity.pdbx_description
1 polymer ?
#
loop_
_entity_poly.entity_id
_entity_poly.type
_entity_poly.pdbx_seq_one_letter_code
_entity_poly.pdbx_strand_id
1 'polypeptide(L)'
;MCVGIPMQVVEPKGRFALCRAGGDELREIDMVLVGEQPEGAWVLTFLDAAREVVSEEHARQTADALKALALVMQGETSIDHLFADLIGREPQLPEHLRKPEPEGAA
;
A
#
# COMPACT_ATOMS: atom_id res chain seq x y z
N MET A 1 10.60 11.05 -7.86
CA MET A 1 10.41 9.73 -7.23
C MET A 1 9.02 9.24 -7.61
N CYS A 2 8.90 8.03 -8.12
CA CYS A 2 7.63 7.47 -8.57
C CYS A 2 7.14 6.47 -7.51
N VAL A 3 6.07 6.80 -6.79
CA VAL A 3 5.47 5.93 -5.76
C VAL A 3 4.02 5.67 -6.16
N GLY A 4 3.57 4.42 -6.00
CA GLY A 4 2.19 4.04 -6.31
C GLY A 4 1.20 4.67 -5.34
N ILE A 5 0.06 5.12 -5.86
CA ILE A 5 -1.01 5.71 -5.05
C ILE A 5 -2.11 4.66 -4.86
N PRO A 6 -2.50 4.30 -3.63
CA PRO A 6 -3.63 3.42 -3.41
C PRO A 6 -4.93 4.13 -3.79
N MET A 7 -5.76 3.48 -4.60
CA MET A 7 -7.06 3.98 -5.02
C MET A 7 -8.12 2.90 -4.88
N GLN A 8 -9.32 3.30 -4.47
CA GLN A 8 -10.48 2.42 -4.41
C GLN A 8 -11.30 2.56 -5.68
N VAL A 9 -11.74 1.43 -6.25
CA VAL A 9 -12.67 1.39 -7.39
C VAL A 9 -14.05 1.87 -6.93
N VAL A 10 -14.56 2.90 -7.58
CA VAL A 10 -15.90 3.47 -7.36
C VAL A 10 -16.87 3.01 -8.43
N GLU A 11 -16.42 2.92 -9.69
CA GLU A 11 -17.27 2.48 -10.81
C GLU A 11 -16.45 1.63 -11.80
N PRO A 12 -16.71 0.31 -11.90
CA PRO A 12 -16.10 -0.54 -12.92
C PRO A 12 -16.56 -0.19 -14.34
N LYS A 13 -15.64 -0.07 -15.31
CA LYS A 13 -15.90 0.25 -16.72
C LYS A 13 -15.16 -0.68 -17.68
N GLY A 14 -15.15 -1.97 -17.37
CA GLY A 14 -14.44 -2.99 -18.13
C GLY A 14 -12.92 -2.77 -18.08
N ARG A 15 -12.31 -2.38 -19.21
CA ARG A 15 -10.87 -2.09 -19.30
C ARG A 15 -10.42 -0.97 -18.33
N PHE A 16 -11.30 -0.02 -18.06
CA PHE A 16 -11.02 1.08 -17.15
C PHE A 16 -11.89 0.97 -15.90
N ALA A 17 -11.56 1.72 -14.85
CA ALA A 17 -12.51 2.01 -13.78
C ALA A 17 -12.34 3.44 -13.29
N LEU A 18 -13.41 4.03 -12.75
CA LEU A 18 -13.27 5.26 -11.97
C LEU A 18 -12.84 4.89 -10.55
N CYS A 19 -11.74 5.47 -10.11
CA CYS A 19 -11.15 5.23 -8.81
C CYS A 19 -10.92 6.52 -8.04
N ARG A 20 -10.77 6.40 -6.72
CA ARG A 20 -10.61 7.53 -5.80
C ARG A 20 -9.48 7.30 -4.81
N ALA A 21 -8.71 8.34 -4.50
CA ALA A 21 -7.65 8.32 -3.49
C ALA A 21 -8.03 9.23 -2.30
N GLY A 22 -8.61 8.68 -1.23
CA GLY A 22 -8.84 9.34 0.08
C GLY A 22 -9.71 10.61 0.14
N GLY A 23 -9.91 11.35 -0.96
CA GLY A 23 -10.76 12.54 -1.09
C GLY A 23 -11.83 12.36 -2.17
N ASP A 24 -12.41 13.45 -2.72
CA ASP A 24 -13.55 13.32 -3.65
C ASP A 24 -13.19 13.20 -5.14
N GLU A 25 -11.93 13.44 -5.50
CA GLU A 25 -11.47 13.39 -6.89
C GLU A 25 -11.55 11.95 -7.44
N LEU A 26 -12.25 11.80 -8.58
CA LEU A 26 -12.28 10.56 -9.35
C LEU A 26 -11.26 10.64 -10.48
N ARG A 27 -10.50 9.57 -10.67
CA ARG A 27 -9.62 9.38 -11.82
C ARG A 27 -10.00 8.11 -12.57
N GLU A 28 -9.89 8.13 -13.89
CA GLU A 28 -10.02 6.93 -14.71
C GLU A 28 -8.68 6.18 -14.68
N ILE A 29 -8.74 4.89 -14.35
CA ILE A 29 -7.56 4.04 -14.19
C ILE A 29 -7.64 2.88 -15.17
N ASP A 30 -6.58 2.68 -15.95
CA ASP A 30 -6.41 1.53 -16.84
C ASP A 30 -6.20 0.26 -16.00
N MET A 31 -7.07 -0.74 -16.19
CA MET A 31 -7.08 -2.00 -15.45
C MET A 31 -6.44 -3.15 -16.21
N VAL A 32 -5.83 -2.95 -17.39
CA VAL A 32 -5.33 -4.03 -18.25
C VAL A 32 -4.41 -5.02 -17.52
N LEU A 33 -3.54 -4.53 -16.64
CA LEU A 33 -2.56 -5.38 -15.98
C LEU A 33 -3.16 -6.24 -14.86
N VAL A 34 -4.29 -5.82 -14.30
CA VAL A 34 -4.93 -6.46 -13.15
C VAL A 34 -6.28 -7.09 -13.48
N GLY A 35 -6.80 -6.86 -14.69
CA GLY A 35 -8.14 -7.27 -15.11
C GLY A 35 -9.24 -6.41 -14.48
N GLU A 36 -10.48 -6.66 -14.89
CA GLU A 36 -11.64 -5.94 -14.36
C GLU A 36 -11.77 -6.13 -12.85
N GLN A 37 -11.97 -5.04 -12.11
CA GLN A 37 -12.09 -5.05 -10.66
C GLN A 37 -13.48 -4.58 -10.22
N PRO A 38 -14.09 -5.21 -9.20
CA PRO A 38 -15.40 -4.80 -8.69
C PRO A 38 -15.32 -3.47 -7.93
N GLU A 39 -16.47 -2.83 -7.74
CA GLU A 39 -16.61 -1.70 -6.84
C GLU A 39 -16.11 -2.07 -5.43
N GLY A 40 -15.39 -1.15 -4.79
CA GLY A 40 -14.80 -1.34 -3.47
C GLY A 40 -13.43 -2.00 -3.46
N ALA A 41 -12.99 -2.59 -4.58
CA ALA A 41 -11.64 -3.15 -4.70
C ALA A 41 -10.57 -2.06 -4.59
N TRP A 42 -9.40 -2.42 -4.06
CA TRP A 42 -8.28 -1.52 -3.91
C TRP A 42 -7.15 -1.88 -4.87
N VAL A 43 -6.60 -0.87 -5.53
CA VAL A 43 -5.48 -1.03 -6.47
C VAL A 43 -4.38 -0.02 -6.18
N LEU A 44 -3.13 -0.42 -6.41
CA LEU A 44 -2.00 0.51 -6.47
C LEU A 44 -1.87 1.03 -7.90
N THR A 45 -1.90 2.35 -8.05
CA THR A 45 -1.87 3.01 -9.35
C THR A 45 -0.56 3.76 -9.59
N PHE A 46 -0.11 3.76 -10.84
CA PHE A 46 1.02 4.57 -11.28
C PHE A 46 0.80 5.02 -12.72
N LEU A 47 0.82 6.33 -12.95
CA LEU A 47 0.50 6.96 -14.25
C LEU A 47 -0.87 6.49 -14.79
N ASP A 48 -1.89 6.59 -13.94
CA ASP A 48 -3.29 6.23 -14.25
C ASP A 48 -3.47 4.77 -14.75
N ALA A 49 -2.57 3.87 -14.35
CA ALA A 49 -2.69 2.44 -14.59
C ALA A 49 -2.57 1.66 -13.28
N ALA A 50 -3.47 0.70 -13.06
CA ALA A 50 -3.40 -0.22 -11.95
C ALA A 50 -2.25 -1.22 -12.16
N ARG A 51 -1.41 -1.40 -11.12
CA ARG A 51 -0.25 -2.30 -11.14
C ARG A 51 -0.48 -3.57 -10.32
N GLU A 52 -1.29 -3.45 -9.28
CA GLU A 52 -1.52 -4.51 -8.32
C GLU A 52 -2.90 -4.31 -7.69
N VAL A 53 -3.62 -5.42 -7.46
CA VAL A 53 -4.80 -5.45 -6.58
C VAL A 53 -4.31 -5.73 -5.17
N VAL A 54 -4.67 -4.89 -4.22
CA VAL A 54 -4.22 -4.99 -2.83
C VAL A 54 -5.40 -5.11 -1.88
N SER A 55 -5.13 -5.57 -0.66
CA SER A 55 -6.13 -5.52 0.40
C SER A 55 -6.39 -4.07 0.83
N GLU A 56 -7.56 -3.81 1.40
CA GLU A 56 -7.87 -2.51 2.01
C GLU A 56 -6.87 -2.13 3.10
N GLU A 57 -6.43 -3.10 3.91
CA GLU A 57 -5.41 -2.88 4.94
C GLU A 57 -4.09 -2.41 4.33
N HIS A 58 -3.61 -3.08 3.28
CA HIS A 58 -2.36 -2.70 2.62
C HIS A 58 -2.49 -1.34 1.90
N ALA A 59 -3.65 -1.06 1.30
CA ALA A 59 -3.95 0.25 0.73
C ALA A 59 -3.89 1.36 1.78
N ARG A 60 -4.47 1.13 2.96
CA ARG A 60 -4.43 2.07 4.10
C ARG A 60 -3.00 2.29 4.60
N GLN A 61 -2.25 1.21 4.84
CA GLN A 61 -0.84 1.29 5.27
C GLN A 61 0.01 2.07 4.25
N THR A 62 -0.22 1.86 2.96
CA THR A 62 0.46 2.63 1.90
C THR A 62 0.08 4.11 1.93
N ALA A 63 -1.20 4.42 2.13
CA ALA A 63 -1.67 5.80 2.26
C ALA A 63 -1.05 6.49 3.50
N ASP A 64 -0.97 5.79 4.62
CA ASP A 64 -0.33 6.27 5.84
C ASP A 64 1.17 6.52 5.64
N ALA A 65 1.87 5.62 4.93
CA ALA A 65 3.28 5.80 4.58
C ALA A 65 3.51 7.02 3.67
N LEU A 66 2.64 7.24 2.68
CA LEU A 66 2.68 8.43 1.82
C LEU A 66 2.43 9.72 2.61
N LYS A 67 1.50 9.68 3.56
CA LYS A 67 1.24 10.80 4.48
C LYS A 67 2.45 11.07 5.36
N ALA A 68 3.09 10.04 5.90
CA ALA A 68 4.31 10.17 6.70
C ALA A 68 5.44 10.81 5.90
N LEU A 69 5.64 10.38 4.65
CA LEU A 69 6.62 10.98 3.75
C LEU A 69 6.36 12.49 3.54
N ALA A 70 5.10 12.87 3.31
CA ALA A 70 4.72 14.27 3.14
C ALA A 70 4.98 15.11 4.41
N LEU A 71 4.70 14.55 5.59
CA LEU A 71 4.96 15.18 6.89
C LEU A 71 6.47 15.37 7.13
N VAL A 72 7.29 14.34 6.87
CA VAL A 72 8.75 14.42 7.02
C VAL A 72 9.34 15.46 6.08
N MET A 73 8.84 15.57 4.85
CA MET A 73 9.26 16.62 3.91
C MET A 73 8.93 18.04 4.41
N GLN A 74 7.96 18.18 5.32
CA GLN A 74 7.61 19.43 5.99
C GLN A 74 8.40 19.66 7.30
N GLY A 75 9.26 18.72 7.70
CA GLY A 75 10.06 18.78 8.91
C GLY A 75 9.40 18.18 10.16
N GLU A 76 8.24 17.54 10.01
CA GLU A 76 7.60 16.80 11.10
C GLU A 76 8.34 15.49 11.39
N THR A 77 8.46 15.12 12.66
CA THR A 77 9.18 13.91 13.11
C THR A 77 8.27 12.93 13.86
N SER A 78 7.11 13.38 14.33
CA SER A 78 6.12 12.56 15.02
C SER A 78 5.23 11.79 14.03
N ILE A 79 5.77 10.77 13.37
CA ILE A 79 5.08 9.96 12.36
C ILE A 79 4.79 8.51 12.79
N ASP A 80 5.22 8.08 13.98
CA ASP A 80 5.10 6.68 14.45
C ASP A 80 3.67 6.13 14.41
N HIS A 81 2.67 7.00 14.63
CA HIS A 81 1.25 6.65 14.56
C HIS A 81 0.79 6.20 13.16
N LEU A 82 1.53 6.54 12.10
CA LEU A 82 1.29 6.13 10.71
C LEU A 82 1.93 4.77 10.37
N PHE A 83 2.69 4.19 11.30
CA PHE A 83 3.33 2.88 11.17
C PHE A 83 3.04 2.02 12.40
N ALA A 84 1.82 2.11 12.94
CA ALA A 84 1.42 1.42 14.16
C ALA A 84 1.57 -0.12 14.07
N ASP A 85 1.58 -0.69 12.86
CA ASP A 85 1.83 -2.11 12.61
C ASP A 85 3.32 -2.49 12.69
N LEU A 86 4.24 -1.53 12.57
CA LEU A 86 5.69 -1.72 12.59
C LEU A 86 6.35 -1.31 13.92
N ILE A 87 5.74 -0.39 14.67
CA ILE A 87 6.27 0.11 15.94
C ILE A 87 5.93 -0.85 17.10
N GLY A 88 6.83 -0.94 18.09
CA GLY A 88 6.60 -1.75 19.30
C GLY A 88 6.79 -3.26 19.12
N ARG A 89 7.34 -3.70 17.98
CA ARG A 89 7.73 -5.08 17.73
C ARG A 89 9.15 -5.17 17.19
N GLU A 90 9.88 -6.23 17.54
CA GLU A 90 11.18 -6.51 16.96
C GLU A 90 11.01 -7.21 15.59
N PRO A 91 11.58 -6.67 14.50
CA PRO A 91 11.54 -7.31 13.19
C PRO A 91 12.14 -8.71 13.25
N GLN A 92 11.40 -9.71 12.76
CA GLN A 92 11.88 -11.09 12.71
C GLN A 92 12.69 -11.32 11.44
N LEU A 93 13.84 -11.97 11.57
CA LEU A 93 14.62 -12.39 10.41
C LEU A 93 13.85 -13.46 9.61
N PRO A 94 13.89 -13.40 8.26
CA PRO A 94 13.49 -14.49 7.39
C PRO A 94 14.20 -15.79 7.78
N GLU A 95 13.56 -16.95 7.56
CA GLU A 95 14.09 -18.26 7.99
C GLU A 95 15.54 -18.51 7.55
N HIS A 96 15.86 -18.22 6.28
CA HIS A 96 17.20 -18.39 5.72
C HIS A 96 18.27 -17.42 6.28
N LEU A 97 17.87 -16.42 7.07
CA LEU A 97 18.76 -15.49 7.77
C LEU A 97 18.82 -15.73 9.28
N ARG A 98 17.99 -16.64 9.82
CA ARG A 98 18.09 -17.04 11.23
C ARG A 98 19.34 -17.88 11.40
N LYS A 99 20.10 -17.63 12.48
CA LYS A 99 21.21 -18.52 12.83
C LYS A 99 20.63 -19.92 13.05
N PRO A 100 21.29 -20.98 12.57
CA PRO A 100 20.89 -22.33 12.96
C PRO A 100 20.88 -22.39 14.48
N GLU A 101 19.79 -22.92 15.05
CA GLU A 101 19.75 -23.21 16.48
C GLU A 101 20.97 -24.09 16.81
N PRO A 102 21.68 -23.82 17.91
CA PRO A 102 22.81 -24.66 18.29
C PRO A 102 22.29 -26.09 18.49
N GLU A 103 22.68 -27.01 17.61
CA GLU A 103 22.54 -28.44 17.83
C GLU A 103 23.26 -28.78 19.15
N GLY A 104 22.48 -29.20 20.16
CA GLY A 104 23.02 -29.86 21.36
C GLY A 104 23.07 -29.03 22.65
N ALA A 105 21.92 -28.54 23.12
CA ALA A 105 21.73 -28.23 24.54
C ALA A 105 20.66 -29.16 25.17
N ALA A 106 20.91 -30.47 25.12
CA ALA A 106 20.59 -31.51 26.11
C ALA A 106 20.81 -32.91 25.49
#